data_AF-A0A1B0DD77-F1
#
_entry.id   AF-A0A1B0DD77-F1
#
_cell.length_a   1.000
_cell.length_b   1.000
_cell.length_c   1.000
_cell.angle_alpha   90.00
_cell.angle_beta   90.00
_cell.angle_gamma   90.00
#
_symmetry.space_group_name_H-M   'P 1'
#
loop_
_entity.id
_entity.type
_entity.pdbx_description
1 polymer ?
#
loop_
_entity_poly.entity_id
_entity_poly.type
_entity_poly.pdbx_seq_one_letter_code
_entity_poly.pdbx_strand_id
1 'polypeptide(L)'
;MKFFTSCAFFLRQAGLLEQFFALVKLALELNVSPDKFSGIDPLEADQNTLVEYEEVVLSSGLPMNEIWLRIEKLRTSFNFLPCPAGMSCTDPQRSVFNEDVCHFIYPLINHSNSLELVFIILRLLKVPLPIYKAFWGDCGSLLDLDAPEEMLSFLLCCDFMQDELIRESTVNLIRELAVGPSFMSSWIGSDIYTKVVGEILLRLADCHSGRQRVVFVMLWMHFQRILVIIDRLEGKLDGNRMKSYRRGIKNELKKEENRNEINYFTEYGLIEYEMGGRATAEAVFVGATENSEGALNGDRFYAVVSFCEMWLKEREMEKSLGTISKLTIGIESPDNHQKLLIIKKLQDLQANLVAVEKNSEEMDKEAIILPDYLVNVIKANAYGLFLVKSVKEALNMMQYLKRVFIEKNPRHLFVQERLHELEANLEILRGCGRKFDSCAEAVKYFPENIFLHKCLIGPTSTPWYKLKGALMKCSTPQSILMLTVAARTRHAAHAEEDQALHRSQQLRVLTAIRMVTGADGILRKNPLMWRIHLRSAYELEATLHQCRNVLFAALDECPWNKSLYLDGAVYVPHELTQLQDLIIEKQLRIYALPEELEILRSEDGGELL
;
A
#
# COMPACT_ATOMS: atom_id res chain seq x y z
N MET A 1 -15.83 -14.12 -10.44
CA MET A 1 -15.05 -13.51 -9.35
C MET A 1 -14.01 -14.46 -8.79
N LYS A 2 -14.33 -15.39 -7.88
CA LYS A 2 -13.32 -16.29 -7.27
C LYS A 2 -12.40 -17.01 -8.26
N PHE A 3 -12.95 -17.61 -9.31
CA PHE A 3 -12.16 -18.29 -10.36
C PHE A 3 -11.16 -17.34 -11.04
N PHE A 4 -11.64 -16.19 -11.55
CA PHE A 4 -10.79 -15.13 -12.11
C PHE A 4 -9.69 -14.71 -11.13
N THR A 5 -10.04 -14.43 -9.86
CA THR A 5 -9.08 -14.04 -8.83
C THR A 5 -7.99 -15.09 -8.66
N SER A 6 -8.34 -16.37 -8.53
CA SER A 6 -7.38 -17.46 -8.38
C SER A 6 -6.47 -17.61 -9.61
N CYS A 7 -7.02 -17.54 -10.82
CA CYS A 7 -6.25 -17.63 -12.06
C CYS A 7 -5.27 -16.45 -12.20
N ALA A 8 -5.77 -15.22 -12.05
CA ALA A 8 -4.94 -14.02 -12.18
C ALA A 8 -3.85 -13.96 -11.09
N PHE A 9 -4.18 -14.36 -9.86
CA PHE A 9 -3.23 -14.48 -8.77
C PHE A 9 -2.15 -15.52 -9.06
N PHE A 10 -2.52 -16.70 -9.57
CA PHE A 10 -1.57 -17.72 -10.00
C PHE A 10 -0.64 -17.22 -11.11
N LEU A 11 -1.18 -16.64 -12.19
CA LEU A 11 -0.39 -16.13 -13.31
C LEU A 11 0.67 -15.11 -12.82
N ARG A 12 0.27 -14.20 -11.93
CA ARG A 12 1.20 -13.24 -11.32
C ARG A 12 2.28 -13.94 -10.49
N GLN A 13 1.92 -14.91 -9.66
CA GLN A 13 2.88 -15.64 -8.81
C GLN A 13 3.84 -16.55 -9.59
N ALA A 14 3.37 -17.13 -10.69
CA ALA A 14 4.17 -17.96 -11.59
C ALA A 14 5.10 -17.13 -12.49
N GLY A 15 4.96 -15.80 -12.48
CA GLY A 15 5.73 -14.88 -13.32
C GLY A 15 5.25 -14.79 -14.76
N LEU A 16 4.10 -15.38 -15.09
CA LEU A 16 3.42 -15.33 -16.39
C LEU A 16 2.71 -13.97 -16.54
N LEU A 17 3.49 -12.90 -16.47
CA LEU A 17 3.01 -11.54 -16.32
C LEU A 17 2.30 -11.03 -17.58
N GLU A 18 2.77 -11.43 -18.75
CA GLU A 18 2.18 -11.09 -20.04
C GLU A 18 0.74 -11.64 -20.12
N GLN A 19 0.56 -12.93 -19.76
CA GLN A 19 -0.76 -13.54 -19.69
C GLN A 19 -1.63 -12.90 -18.60
N PHE A 20 -1.05 -12.57 -17.44
CA PHE A 20 -1.75 -11.87 -16.37
C PHE A 20 -2.26 -10.50 -16.85
N PHE A 21 -1.43 -9.69 -17.51
CA PHE A 21 -1.81 -8.37 -18.02
C PHE A 21 -2.79 -8.45 -19.19
N ALA A 22 -2.65 -9.44 -20.08
CA ALA A 22 -3.65 -9.71 -21.12
C ALA A 22 -5.01 -10.05 -20.50
N LEU A 23 -5.03 -10.92 -19.48
CA LEU A 23 -6.24 -11.29 -18.75
C LEU A 23 -6.87 -10.09 -18.03
N VAL A 24 -6.06 -9.24 -17.38
CA VAL A 24 -6.53 -8.00 -16.73
C VAL A 24 -7.12 -7.03 -17.75
N LYS A 25 -6.44 -6.80 -18.87
CA LYS A 25 -6.91 -5.93 -19.94
C LYS A 25 -8.25 -6.42 -20.49
N LEU A 26 -8.33 -7.69 -20.88
CA LEU A 26 -9.56 -8.31 -21.35
C LEU A 26 -10.69 -8.23 -20.31
N ALA A 27 -10.37 -8.32 -19.01
CA ALA A 27 -11.34 -8.18 -17.94
C ALA A 27 -11.98 -6.80 -17.86
N LEU A 28 -11.17 -5.78 -17.97
CA LEU A 28 -11.62 -4.39 -17.96
C LEU A 28 -12.36 -4.07 -19.26
N GLU A 29 -11.89 -4.56 -20.40
CA GLU A 29 -12.57 -4.38 -21.69
C GLU A 29 -13.96 -5.01 -21.71
N LEU A 30 -14.07 -6.24 -21.20
CA LEU A 30 -15.32 -6.99 -21.23
C LEU A 30 -16.35 -6.49 -20.21
N ASN A 31 -15.91 -6.01 -19.04
CA ASN A 31 -16.79 -5.75 -17.90
C ASN A 31 -16.89 -4.27 -17.48
N VAL A 32 -16.04 -3.41 -18.01
CA VAL A 32 -16.02 -1.96 -17.69
C VAL A 32 -16.22 -1.13 -18.96
N SER A 33 -15.32 -1.23 -19.94
CA SER A 33 -15.42 -0.47 -21.19
C SER A 33 -14.56 -1.08 -22.30
N PRO A 34 -15.12 -1.38 -23.48
CA PRO A 34 -14.43 -2.13 -24.53
C PRO A 34 -13.29 -1.37 -25.21
N ASP A 35 -13.35 -0.04 -25.24
CA ASP A 35 -12.44 0.81 -26.01
C ASP A 35 -11.38 1.53 -25.16
N LYS A 36 -11.66 1.76 -23.87
CA LYS A 36 -10.83 2.62 -23.02
C LYS A 36 -9.51 2.02 -22.57
N PHE A 37 -9.40 0.69 -22.59
CA PHE A 37 -8.19 -0.02 -22.15
C PHE A 37 -7.29 -0.48 -23.31
N SER A 38 -7.68 -0.17 -24.56
CA SER A 38 -6.81 -0.29 -25.72
C SER A 38 -5.62 0.68 -25.61
N GLY A 39 -4.39 0.25 -25.94
CA GLY A 39 -3.20 1.12 -25.88
C GLY A 39 -2.43 1.13 -24.56
N ILE A 40 -2.64 0.16 -23.65
CA ILE A 40 -1.69 -0.13 -22.55
C ILE A 40 -0.72 -1.19 -23.07
N ASP A 41 0.21 -0.76 -23.91
CA ASP A 41 1.13 -1.63 -24.64
C ASP A 41 2.58 -1.17 -24.35
N PRO A 42 3.57 -2.08 -24.44
CA PRO A 42 4.97 -1.73 -24.20
C PRO A 42 5.46 -0.71 -25.24
N LEU A 43 6.31 0.23 -24.81
CA LEU A 43 6.92 1.19 -25.73
C LEU A 43 8.25 0.67 -26.27
N GLU A 44 8.56 1.01 -27.52
CA GLU A 44 9.86 0.71 -28.14
C GLU A 44 11.02 1.38 -27.38
N ALA A 45 10.80 2.60 -26.88
CA ALA A 45 11.77 3.29 -26.04
C ALA A 45 12.11 2.52 -24.76
N ASP A 46 11.13 1.86 -24.13
CA ASP A 46 11.35 1.06 -22.92
C ASP A 46 12.21 -0.18 -23.23
N GLN A 47 12.02 -0.78 -24.42
CA GLN A 47 12.84 -1.92 -24.87
C GLN A 47 14.29 -1.49 -25.17
N ASN A 48 14.50 -0.31 -25.75
CA ASN A 48 15.86 0.22 -25.96
C ASN A 48 16.58 0.42 -24.62
N THR A 49 15.89 0.95 -23.62
CA THR A 49 16.44 1.08 -22.27
C THR A 49 16.74 -0.27 -21.62
N LEU A 50 15.93 -1.31 -21.85
CA LEU A 50 16.23 -2.67 -21.38
C LEU A 50 17.55 -3.18 -21.98
N VAL A 51 17.76 -3.02 -23.29
CA VAL A 51 18.98 -3.45 -23.98
C VAL A 51 20.21 -2.79 -23.37
N GLU A 52 20.17 -1.47 -23.16
CA GLU A 52 21.28 -0.74 -22.50
C GLU A 52 21.62 -1.30 -21.11
N TYR A 53 20.61 -1.68 -20.32
CA TYR A 53 20.84 -2.30 -19.01
C TYR A 53 21.35 -3.74 -19.12
N GLU A 54 20.87 -4.54 -20.09
CA GLU A 54 21.35 -5.91 -20.31
C GLU A 54 22.82 -5.92 -20.73
N GLU A 55 23.24 -5.04 -21.65
CA GLU A 55 24.64 -4.88 -22.06
C GLU A 55 25.55 -4.59 -20.86
N VAL A 56 25.17 -3.66 -19.99
CA VAL A 56 25.92 -3.34 -18.76
C VAL A 56 26.04 -4.54 -17.82
N VAL A 57 25.01 -5.38 -17.73
CA VAL A 57 25.02 -6.58 -16.89
C VAL A 57 25.89 -7.67 -17.51
N LEU A 58 25.77 -7.91 -18.82
CA LEU A 58 26.56 -8.91 -19.55
C LEU A 58 28.06 -8.57 -19.50
N SER A 59 28.40 -7.29 -19.66
CA SER A 59 29.78 -6.80 -19.64
C SER A 59 30.37 -6.62 -18.23
N SER A 60 29.62 -6.92 -17.17
CA SER A 60 30.00 -6.62 -15.77
C SER A 60 31.12 -7.50 -15.20
N GLY A 61 31.47 -8.60 -15.88
CA GLY A 61 32.44 -9.59 -15.40
C GLY A 61 31.94 -10.44 -14.23
N LEU A 62 30.66 -10.35 -13.87
CA LEU A 62 30.08 -11.12 -12.78
C LEU A 62 30.02 -12.63 -13.08
N PRO A 63 29.94 -13.48 -12.04
CA PRO A 63 29.61 -14.89 -12.18
C PRO A 63 28.29 -15.10 -12.94
N MET A 64 28.17 -16.20 -13.69
CA MET A 64 27.01 -16.43 -14.55
C MET A 64 25.68 -16.49 -13.77
N ASN A 65 25.70 -17.01 -12.54
CA ASN A 65 24.52 -17.03 -11.67
C ASN A 65 23.99 -15.62 -11.34
N GLU A 66 24.90 -14.66 -11.13
CA GLU A 66 24.55 -13.26 -10.86
C GLU A 66 24.08 -12.53 -12.13
N ILE A 67 24.72 -12.81 -13.28
CA ILE A 67 24.29 -12.29 -14.59
C ILE A 67 22.86 -12.76 -14.88
N TRP A 68 22.62 -14.08 -14.79
CA TRP A 68 21.30 -14.67 -15.01
C TRP A 68 20.24 -14.02 -14.12
N LEU A 69 20.49 -13.94 -12.82
CA LEU A 69 19.53 -13.38 -11.87
C LEU A 69 19.18 -11.91 -12.18
N ARG A 70 20.19 -11.12 -12.58
CA ARG A 70 19.98 -9.70 -12.91
C ARG A 70 19.22 -9.53 -14.22
N ILE A 71 19.56 -10.27 -15.27
CA ILE A 71 18.84 -10.24 -16.55
C ILE A 71 17.40 -10.75 -16.37
N GLU A 72 17.21 -11.84 -15.62
CA GLU A 72 15.88 -12.38 -15.30
C GLU A 72 15.00 -11.33 -14.58
N LYS A 73 15.56 -10.57 -13.64
CA LYS A 73 14.87 -9.48 -12.94
C LYS A 73 14.61 -8.27 -13.85
N LEU A 74 15.56 -7.91 -14.73
CA LEU A 74 15.39 -6.84 -15.71
C LEU A 74 14.26 -7.19 -16.68
N ARG A 75 14.33 -8.35 -17.35
CA ARG A 75 13.28 -8.80 -18.27
C ARG A 75 11.92 -8.91 -17.59
N THR A 76 11.85 -9.42 -16.35
CA THR A 76 10.60 -9.43 -15.57
C THR A 76 10.01 -8.02 -15.35
N SER A 77 10.86 -6.99 -15.22
CA SER A 77 10.44 -5.61 -14.92
C SER A 77 10.10 -4.79 -16.17
N PHE A 78 10.63 -5.15 -17.33
CA PHE A 78 10.39 -4.44 -18.61
C PHE A 78 9.40 -5.18 -19.53
N ASN A 79 9.34 -6.51 -19.45
CA ASN A 79 8.57 -7.35 -20.37
C ASN A 79 7.27 -7.89 -19.76
N PHE A 80 6.74 -7.24 -18.72
CA PHE A 80 5.50 -7.68 -18.04
C PHE A 80 4.23 -7.45 -18.86
N LEU A 81 4.27 -6.63 -19.91
CA LEU A 81 3.17 -6.43 -20.85
C LEU A 81 3.33 -7.36 -22.07
N PRO A 82 2.22 -7.90 -22.62
CA PRO A 82 2.23 -8.61 -23.89
C PRO A 82 2.90 -7.81 -25.00
N CYS A 83 3.65 -8.49 -25.87
CA CYS A 83 4.23 -7.85 -27.04
C CYS A 83 3.12 -7.56 -28.08
N PRO A 84 3.00 -6.32 -28.59
CA PRO A 84 1.96 -5.96 -29.53
C PRO A 84 2.23 -6.53 -30.92
N ALA A 85 1.16 -6.78 -31.69
CA ALA A 85 1.26 -7.26 -33.05
C ALA A 85 2.07 -6.28 -33.92
N GLY A 86 3.13 -6.78 -34.58
CA GLY A 86 3.99 -6.00 -35.46
C GLY A 86 5.27 -5.46 -34.82
N MET A 87 5.43 -5.59 -33.50
CA MET A 87 6.72 -5.35 -32.84
C MET A 87 7.60 -6.61 -32.96
N SER A 88 8.90 -6.43 -33.23
CA SER A 88 9.84 -7.54 -33.28
C SER A 88 9.99 -8.17 -31.90
N CYS A 89 9.55 -9.43 -31.74
CA CYS A 89 9.63 -10.17 -30.49
C CYS A 89 10.38 -11.48 -30.71
N THR A 90 11.53 -11.63 -30.05
CA THR A 90 12.33 -12.86 -30.09
C THR A 90 11.75 -13.95 -29.18
N ASP A 91 11.07 -13.55 -28.11
CA ASP A 91 10.45 -14.47 -27.15
C ASP A 91 9.00 -14.76 -27.53
N PRO A 92 8.65 -16.00 -27.94
CA PRO A 92 7.29 -16.33 -28.35
C PRO A 92 6.30 -16.30 -27.17
N GLN A 93 6.73 -16.52 -25.93
CA GLN A 93 5.83 -16.51 -24.76
C GLN A 93 5.30 -15.11 -24.43
N ARG A 94 5.93 -14.05 -24.97
CA ARG A 94 5.44 -12.67 -24.86
C ARG A 94 4.28 -12.36 -25.80
N SER A 95 4.07 -13.17 -26.83
CA SER A 95 2.97 -13.01 -27.78
C SER A 95 1.74 -13.71 -27.21
N VAL A 96 0.88 -12.95 -26.52
CA VAL A 96 -0.33 -13.46 -25.89
C VAL A 96 -1.55 -12.97 -26.69
N PHE A 97 -2.35 -13.92 -27.17
CA PHE A 97 -3.59 -13.63 -27.87
C PHE A 97 -4.79 -13.73 -26.93
N ASN A 98 -5.92 -13.16 -27.34
CA ASN A 98 -7.13 -13.21 -26.53
C ASN A 98 -7.60 -14.65 -26.31
N GLU A 99 -7.39 -15.54 -27.29
CA GLU A 99 -7.72 -16.96 -27.21
C GLU A 99 -6.96 -17.68 -26.09
N ASP A 100 -5.77 -17.20 -25.70
CA ASP A 100 -4.96 -17.82 -24.65
C ASP A 100 -5.52 -17.58 -23.24
N VAL A 101 -6.25 -16.48 -23.05
CA VAL A 101 -6.71 -16.03 -21.72
C VAL A 101 -8.23 -15.92 -21.58
N CYS A 102 -8.99 -15.92 -22.68
CA CYS A 102 -10.44 -15.71 -22.65
C CYS A 102 -11.19 -16.78 -21.84
N HIS A 103 -10.65 -18.00 -21.73
CA HIS A 103 -11.25 -19.07 -20.94
C HIS A 103 -11.24 -18.83 -19.43
N PHE A 104 -10.41 -17.90 -18.95
CA PHE A 104 -10.32 -17.53 -17.53
C PHE A 104 -11.28 -16.42 -17.13
N ILE A 105 -12.00 -15.83 -18.09
CA ILE A 105 -12.88 -14.70 -17.85
C ILE A 105 -14.24 -14.84 -18.53
N TYR A 106 -15.25 -14.35 -17.83
CA TYR A 106 -16.63 -14.36 -18.28
C TYR A 106 -17.23 -12.96 -18.13
N PRO A 107 -18.14 -12.54 -19.02
CA PRO A 107 -18.94 -11.35 -18.80
C PRO A 107 -19.70 -11.47 -17.48
N LEU A 108 -19.68 -10.41 -16.67
CA LEU A 108 -20.46 -10.35 -15.45
C LEU A 108 -21.96 -10.35 -15.77
N ILE A 109 -22.69 -11.32 -15.22
CA ILE A 109 -24.16 -11.37 -15.33
C ILE A 109 -24.80 -10.15 -14.68
N ASN A 110 -24.22 -9.70 -13.55
CA ASN A 110 -24.66 -8.51 -12.85
C ASN A 110 -23.56 -7.44 -12.91
N HIS A 111 -23.80 -6.40 -13.71
CA HIS A 111 -22.87 -5.28 -13.86
C HIS A 111 -22.68 -4.47 -12.57
N SER A 112 -23.54 -4.62 -11.55
CA SER A 112 -23.29 -3.98 -10.24
C SER A 112 -22.01 -4.49 -9.57
N ASN A 113 -21.49 -5.66 -9.98
CA ASN A 113 -20.28 -6.26 -9.43
C ASN A 113 -19.01 -5.82 -10.18
N SER A 114 -19.11 -4.97 -11.21
CA SER A 114 -17.95 -4.47 -11.96
C SER A 114 -16.95 -3.76 -11.05
N LEU A 115 -17.44 -2.99 -10.08
CA LEU A 115 -16.60 -2.26 -9.13
C LEU A 115 -15.79 -3.21 -8.23
N GLU A 116 -16.39 -4.31 -7.79
CA GLU A 116 -15.67 -5.33 -7.01
C GLU A 116 -14.59 -6.02 -7.84
N LEU A 117 -14.87 -6.30 -9.12
CA LEU A 117 -13.87 -6.83 -10.04
C LEU A 117 -12.71 -5.87 -10.21
N VAL A 118 -13.00 -4.57 -10.36
CA VAL A 118 -11.97 -3.54 -10.45
C VAL A 118 -11.12 -3.51 -9.18
N PHE A 119 -11.69 -3.56 -7.98
CA PHE A 119 -10.88 -3.59 -6.75
C PHE A 119 -10.01 -4.85 -6.63
N ILE A 120 -10.51 -6.00 -7.06
CA ILE A 120 -9.69 -7.23 -7.15
C ILE A 120 -8.52 -7.02 -8.12
N ILE A 121 -8.77 -6.44 -9.29
CA ILE A 121 -7.73 -6.14 -10.28
C ILE A 121 -6.71 -5.16 -9.71
N LEU A 122 -7.14 -4.06 -9.09
CA LEU A 122 -6.24 -3.07 -8.49
C LEU A 122 -5.36 -3.70 -7.40
N ARG A 123 -5.91 -4.58 -6.57
CA ARG A 123 -5.13 -5.36 -5.60
C ARG A 123 -4.10 -6.26 -6.28
N LEU A 124 -4.48 -6.97 -7.33
CA LEU A 124 -3.57 -7.83 -8.09
C LEU A 124 -2.45 -7.02 -8.79
N LEU A 125 -2.73 -5.77 -9.16
CA LEU A 125 -1.76 -4.78 -9.63
C LEU A 125 -0.95 -4.14 -8.48
N LYS A 126 -1.09 -4.66 -7.25
CA LYS A 126 -0.40 -4.20 -6.05
C LYS A 126 -0.73 -2.77 -5.62
N VAL A 127 -1.85 -2.21 -6.10
CA VAL A 127 -2.29 -0.87 -5.71
C VAL A 127 -2.63 -0.89 -4.22
N PRO A 128 -2.04 0.01 -3.40
CA PRO A 128 -2.34 0.04 -1.97
C PRO A 128 -3.76 0.58 -1.72
N LEU A 129 -4.73 -0.34 -1.54
CA LEU A 129 -6.12 -0.01 -1.23
C LEU A 129 -6.34 0.18 0.28
N PRO A 130 -7.44 0.83 0.71
CA PRO A 130 -7.78 0.93 2.13
C PRO A 130 -7.93 -0.43 2.80
N ILE A 131 -7.27 -0.63 3.94
CA ILE A 131 -7.21 -1.92 4.62
C ILE A 131 -8.18 -1.96 5.81
N TYR A 132 -9.47 -1.80 5.52
CA TYR A 132 -10.55 -1.81 6.52
C TYR A 132 -11.31 -3.13 6.50
N LYS A 133 -11.81 -3.55 7.66
CA LYS A 133 -12.54 -4.82 7.78
C LYS A 133 -13.79 -4.85 6.90
N ALA A 134 -14.50 -3.73 6.79
CA ALA A 134 -15.65 -3.57 5.91
C ALA A 134 -15.31 -3.68 4.41
N PHE A 135 -14.04 -3.47 4.03
CA PHE A 135 -13.58 -3.56 2.64
C PHE A 135 -13.20 -4.99 2.23
N TRP A 136 -12.50 -5.71 3.12
CA TRP A 136 -11.88 -6.99 2.78
C TRP A 136 -12.82 -8.20 2.75
N GLY A 137 -13.97 -8.13 3.42
CA GLY A 137 -14.93 -9.25 3.48
C GLY A 137 -15.25 -9.88 2.12
N ASP A 138 -15.31 -9.05 1.07
CA ASP A 138 -15.66 -9.49 -0.29
C ASP A 138 -14.46 -9.55 -1.25
N CYS A 139 -13.40 -8.78 -1.00
CA CYS A 139 -12.26 -8.59 -1.93
C CYS A 139 -11.09 -9.58 -1.74
N GLY A 140 -11.19 -10.49 -0.77
CA GLY A 140 -10.28 -11.63 -0.58
C GLY A 140 -9.70 -11.78 0.83
N SER A 141 -8.96 -12.85 1.07
CA SER A 141 -8.39 -13.15 2.39
C SER A 141 -7.09 -12.35 2.64
N LEU A 142 -6.90 -11.89 3.88
CA LEU A 142 -5.62 -11.36 4.36
C LEU A 142 -4.50 -12.42 4.31
N LEU A 143 -4.86 -13.69 4.40
CA LEU A 143 -3.91 -14.80 4.33
C LEU A 143 -3.25 -14.91 2.96
N ASP A 144 -3.89 -14.33 1.92
CA ASP A 144 -3.41 -14.37 0.54
C ASP A 144 -2.47 -13.18 0.21
N LEU A 145 -2.12 -12.34 1.19
CA LEU A 145 -1.18 -11.22 0.96
C LEU A 145 0.19 -11.75 0.55
N ASP A 146 0.56 -11.58 -0.71
CA ASP A 146 1.85 -11.99 -1.27
C ASP A 146 2.70 -10.82 -1.80
N ALA A 147 2.05 -9.69 -2.12
CA ALA A 147 2.70 -8.43 -2.48
C ALA A 147 2.86 -7.54 -1.24
N PRO A 148 4.10 -7.31 -0.74
CA PRO A 148 4.32 -6.44 0.41
C PRO A 148 3.91 -4.98 0.15
N GLU A 149 3.86 -4.55 -1.12
CA GLU A 149 3.46 -3.21 -1.53
C GLU A 149 2.02 -2.84 -1.13
N GLU A 150 1.11 -3.82 -1.01
CA GLU A 150 -0.27 -3.57 -0.55
C GLU A 150 -0.32 -2.92 0.85
N MET A 151 0.70 -3.13 1.68
CA MET A 151 0.79 -2.52 3.01
C MET A 151 1.05 -1.01 2.98
N LEU A 152 1.51 -0.46 1.85
CA LEU A 152 1.94 0.95 1.73
C LEU A 152 0.81 1.97 1.94
N SER A 153 -0.46 1.53 1.96
CA SER A 153 -1.59 2.38 2.36
C SER A 153 -1.41 2.94 3.78
N PHE A 154 -0.60 2.31 4.63
CA PHE A 154 -0.22 2.84 5.95
C PHE A 154 0.45 4.23 5.89
N LEU A 155 1.10 4.56 4.77
CA LEU A 155 1.77 5.84 4.57
C LEU A 155 0.78 7.01 4.46
N LEU A 156 -0.48 6.74 4.12
CA LEU A 156 -1.52 7.75 3.98
C LEU A 156 -2.19 8.10 5.31
N CYS A 157 -2.07 7.24 6.33
CA CYS A 157 -2.73 7.43 7.61
C CYS A 157 -2.16 8.65 8.36
N CYS A 158 -3.05 9.51 8.89
CA CYS A 158 -2.65 10.59 9.78
C CYS A 158 -2.08 10.01 11.09
N ASP A 159 -0.82 10.35 11.39
CA ASP A 159 -0.15 9.99 12.64
C ASP A 159 0.55 11.22 13.23
N PHE A 160 0.28 11.47 14.52
CA PHE A 160 0.90 12.55 15.28
C PHE A 160 2.25 12.18 15.92
N MET A 161 2.68 10.90 15.87
CA MET A 161 3.91 10.45 16.53
C MET A 161 5.23 10.86 15.84
N GLN A 162 5.21 11.52 14.68
CA GLN A 162 6.44 11.80 13.88
C GLN A 162 7.44 10.61 13.81
N ASP A 163 6.94 9.37 13.74
CA ASP A 163 7.80 8.18 13.67
C ASP A 163 8.19 7.90 12.21
N GLU A 164 9.07 8.77 11.70
CA GLU A 164 9.68 8.63 10.38
C GLU A 164 10.49 7.32 10.30
N LEU A 165 11.02 6.85 11.44
CA LEU A 165 11.81 5.62 11.53
C LEU A 165 10.98 4.36 11.24
N ILE A 166 9.73 4.29 11.71
CA ILE A 166 8.81 3.22 11.28
C ILE A 166 8.59 3.30 9.77
N ARG A 167 8.30 4.48 9.22
CA ARG A 167 8.02 4.63 7.79
C ARG A 167 9.21 4.16 6.96
N GLU A 168 10.40 4.59 7.33
CA GLU A 168 11.65 4.18 6.70
C GLU A 168 11.87 2.67 6.84
N SER A 169 11.72 2.12 8.05
CA SER A 169 11.88 0.68 8.32
C SER A 169 10.91 -0.18 7.50
N THR A 170 9.66 0.27 7.34
CA THR A 170 8.63 -0.41 6.55
C THR A 170 8.93 -0.30 5.05
N VAL A 171 9.22 0.90 4.53
CA VAL A 171 9.56 1.08 3.10
C VAL A 171 10.81 0.28 2.74
N ASN A 172 11.82 0.26 3.59
CA ASN A 172 13.02 -0.55 3.41
C ASN A 172 12.70 -2.05 3.39
N LEU A 173 11.85 -2.55 4.30
CA LEU A 173 11.43 -3.95 4.30
C LEU A 173 10.67 -4.31 3.01
N ILE A 174 9.73 -3.46 2.60
CA ILE A 174 8.94 -3.67 1.38
C ILE A 174 9.85 -3.64 0.16
N ARG A 175 10.80 -2.71 0.06
CA ARG A 175 11.78 -2.63 -1.02
C ARG A 175 12.53 -3.94 -1.22
N GLU A 176 12.97 -4.54 -0.12
CA GLU A 176 13.77 -5.76 -0.16
C GLU A 176 12.94 -7.02 -0.45
N LEU A 177 11.64 -6.98 -0.16
CA LEU A 177 10.69 -8.07 -0.43
C LEU A 177 9.94 -7.88 -1.75
N ALA A 178 9.94 -6.70 -2.35
CA ALA A 178 9.28 -6.44 -3.61
C ALA A 178 9.84 -7.36 -4.72
N VAL A 179 9.01 -7.62 -5.72
CA VAL A 179 9.38 -8.43 -6.89
C VAL A 179 8.83 -7.73 -8.12
N GLY A 180 9.60 -7.71 -9.21
CA GLY A 180 9.17 -7.12 -10.46
C GLY A 180 7.85 -7.70 -11.00
N PRO A 181 7.03 -6.89 -11.68
CA PRO A 181 7.14 -5.43 -11.78
C PRO A 181 6.69 -4.76 -10.47
N SER A 182 7.29 -3.62 -10.13
CA SER A 182 7.00 -2.90 -8.88
C SER A 182 7.16 -1.39 -9.08
N PHE A 183 6.35 -0.59 -8.39
CA PHE A 183 6.46 0.88 -8.39
C PHE A 183 7.44 1.39 -7.31
N MET A 184 8.10 0.50 -6.58
CA MET A 184 9.15 0.87 -5.64
C MET A 184 10.31 1.50 -6.42
N SER A 185 10.64 2.78 -6.15
CA SER A 185 11.54 3.57 -7.02
C SER A 185 13.00 3.11 -7.01
N SER A 186 13.34 2.13 -6.18
CA SER A 186 14.62 1.41 -6.13
C SER A 186 14.75 0.30 -7.17
N TRP A 187 13.66 -0.11 -7.81
CA TRP A 187 13.66 -1.11 -8.87
C TRP A 187 13.83 -0.46 -10.25
N ILE A 188 14.67 -1.07 -11.09
CA ILE A 188 14.84 -0.66 -12.49
C ILE A 188 13.55 -1.02 -13.25
N GLY A 189 13.03 -0.10 -14.08
CA GLY A 189 11.75 -0.24 -14.76
C GLY A 189 10.52 0.12 -13.89
N SER A 190 10.74 0.63 -12.67
CA SER A 190 9.64 1.03 -11.77
C SER A 190 8.80 2.18 -12.31
N ASP A 191 9.38 3.05 -13.11
CA ASP A 191 8.73 4.15 -13.82
C ASP A 191 7.73 3.64 -14.87
N ILE A 192 8.07 2.58 -15.60
CA ILE A 192 7.17 1.92 -16.56
C ILE A 192 5.94 1.38 -15.83
N TYR A 193 6.15 0.62 -14.75
CA TYR A 193 5.04 0.06 -13.97
C TYR A 193 4.18 1.15 -13.32
N THR A 194 4.81 2.17 -12.76
CA THR A 194 4.14 3.34 -12.16
C THR A 194 3.24 4.03 -13.17
N LYS A 195 3.73 4.23 -14.40
CA LYS A 195 2.96 4.81 -15.50
C LYS A 195 1.75 3.93 -15.84
N VAL A 196 1.94 2.63 -16.03
CA VAL A 196 0.86 1.69 -16.38
C VAL A 196 -0.25 1.69 -15.31
N VAL A 197 0.11 1.55 -14.03
CA VAL A 197 -0.85 1.57 -12.93
C VAL A 197 -1.57 2.92 -12.84
N GLY A 198 -0.85 4.03 -13.01
CA GLY A 198 -1.41 5.37 -13.04
C GLY A 198 -2.41 5.57 -14.17
N GLU A 199 -2.09 5.09 -15.38
CA GLU A 199 -2.98 5.13 -16.54
C GLU A 199 -4.25 4.28 -16.34
N ILE A 200 -4.12 3.08 -15.77
CA ILE A 200 -5.28 2.22 -15.47
C ILE A 200 -6.25 2.94 -14.53
N LEU A 201 -5.74 3.57 -13.45
CA LEU A 201 -6.58 4.32 -12.51
C LEU A 201 -7.29 5.51 -13.18
N LEU A 202 -6.61 6.26 -14.04
CA LEU A 202 -7.22 7.39 -14.75
C LEU A 202 -8.22 6.94 -15.83
N ARG A 203 -7.92 5.86 -16.57
CA ARG A 203 -8.86 5.27 -17.54
C ARG A 203 -10.11 4.74 -16.83
N LEU A 204 -9.97 4.11 -15.67
CA LEU A 204 -11.09 3.74 -14.82
C LEU A 204 -11.91 4.97 -14.41
N ALA A 205 -11.28 6.08 -14.02
CA ALA A 205 -11.99 7.32 -13.74
C ALA A 205 -12.78 7.84 -14.96
N ASP A 206 -12.22 7.74 -16.16
CA ASP A 206 -12.86 8.16 -17.42
C ASP A 206 -13.98 7.22 -17.90
N CYS A 207 -14.02 5.98 -17.41
CA CYS A 207 -15.12 5.04 -17.67
C CYS A 207 -16.33 5.27 -16.77
N HIS A 208 -16.18 6.03 -15.68
CA HIS A 208 -17.22 6.21 -14.66
C HIS A 208 -17.62 7.67 -14.50
N SER A 209 -18.74 7.90 -13.81
CA SER A 209 -19.27 9.23 -13.51
C SER A 209 -19.64 9.34 -12.03
N GLY A 210 -19.90 10.56 -11.55
CA GLY A 210 -20.27 10.84 -10.16
C GLY A 210 -19.28 10.26 -9.15
N ARG A 211 -19.79 9.63 -8.08
CA ARG A 211 -18.99 9.11 -6.96
C ARG A 211 -17.91 8.10 -7.38
N GLN A 212 -18.19 7.24 -8.35
CA GLN A 212 -17.22 6.23 -8.80
C GLN A 212 -16.03 6.85 -9.52
N ARG A 213 -16.25 7.91 -10.32
CA ARG A 213 -15.15 8.71 -10.87
C ARG A 213 -14.29 9.30 -9.75
N VAL A 214 -14.92 9.88 -8.73
CA VAL A 214 -14.23 10.46 -7.57
C VAL A 214 -13.38 9.41 -6.85
N VAL A 215 -13.89 8.18 -6.69
CA VAL A 215 -13.12 7.06 -6.11
C VAL A 215 -11.82 6.83 -6.90
N PHE A 216 -11.88 6.70 -8.22
CA PHE A 216 -10.70 6.37 -9.01
C PHE A 216 -9.68 7.51 -9.09
N VAL A 217 -10.13 8.76 -9.18
CA VAL A 217 -9.22 9.92 -9.11
C VAL A 217 -8.60 10.02 -7.71
N MET A 218 -9.35 9.77 -6.64
CA MET A 218 -8.81 9.73 -5.27
C MET A 218 -7.79 8.60 -5.10
N LEU A 219 -8.04 7.40 -5.61
CA LEU A 219 -7.07 6.30 -5.60
C LEU A 219 -5.80 6.65 -6.38
N TRP A 220 -5.93 7.34 -7.50
CA TRP A 220 -4.78 7.87 -8.24
C TRP A 220 -3.99 8.91 -7.43
N MET A 221 -4.67 9.86 -6.79
CA MET A 221 -4.04 10.86 -5.91
C MET A 221 -3.32 10.22 -4.71
N HIS A 222 -3.96 9.23 -4.07
CA HIS A 222 -3.37 8.42 -3.01
C HIS A 222 -2.11 7.68 -3.49
N PHE A 223 -2.16 7.10 -4.69
CA PHE A 223 -1.00 6.47 -5.31
C PHE A 223 0.13 7.49 -5.54
N GLN A 224 -0.15 8.67 -6.10
CA GLN A 224 0.84 9.74 -6.25
C GLN A 224 1.46 10.16 -4.91
N ARG A 225 0.64 10.28 -3.87
CA ARG A 225 1.12 10.63 -2.53
C ARG A 225 2.04 9.56 -1.94
N ILE A 226 1.70 8.28 -2.10
CA ILE A 226 2.56 7.15 -1.69
C ILE A 226 3.91 7.22 -2.41
N LEU A 227 3.93 7.47 -3.73
CA LEU A 227 5.17 7.59 -4.50
C LEU A 227 6.05 8.75 -4.04
N VAL A 228 5.46 9.93 -3.77
CA VAL A 228 6.18 11.08 -3.19
C VAL A 228 6.81 10.73 -1.85
N ILE A 229 6.08 10.01 -1.00
CA ILE A 229 6.57 9.58 0.31
C ILE A 229 7.73 8.59 0.16
N ILE A 230 7.61 7.59 -0.73
CA ILE A 230 8.68 6.62 -1.00
C ILE A 230 9.92 7.34 -1.52
N ASP A 231 9.78 8.20 -2.52
CA ASP A 231 10.89 8.97 -3.08
C ASP A 231 11.56 9.85 -2.03
N ARG A 232 10.80 10.44 -1.10
CA ARG A 232 11.39 11.20 0.01
C ARG A 232 12.19 10.31 0.95
N LEU A 233 11.61 9.19 1.38
CA LEU A 233 12.22 8.25 2.31
C LEU A 233 13.46 7.56 1.70
N GLU A 234 13.48 7.33 0.40
CA GLU A 234 14.64 6.80 -0.33
C GLU A 234 15.66 7.87 -0.74
N GLY A 235 15.43 9.15 -0.42
CA GLY A 235 16.35 10.25 -0.76
C GLY A 235 16.40 10.61 -2.26
N LYS A 236 15.36 10.25 -3.01
CA LYS A 236 15.25 10.46 -4.48
C LYS A 236 14.39 11.65 -4.87
N LEU A 237 13.67 12.25 -3.93
CA LEU A 237 12.76 13.37 -4.21
C LEU A 237 13.55 14.67 -4.44
N ASP A 238 13.98 14.90 -5.69
CA ASP A 238 14.65 16.11 -6.12
C ASP A 238 13.69 17.16 -6.71
N GLY A 239 14.22 18.34 -7.04
CA GLY A 239 13.43 19.44 -7.61
C GLY A 239 12.78 19.12 -8.97
N ASN A 240 13.35 18.21 -9.76
CA ASN A 240 12.80 17.80 -11.05
C ASN A 240 11.64 16.82 -10.86
N ARG A 241 11.79 15.82 -9.98
CA ARG A 241 10.72 14.90 -9.57
C ARG A 241 9.55 15.65 -8.96
N MET A 242 9.81 16.58 -8.03
CA MET A 242 8.75 17.42 -7.45
C MET A 242 8.00 18.23 -8.54
N LYS A 243 8.70 18.77 -9.55
CA LYS A 243 8.05 19.45 -10.68
C LYS A 243 7.24 18.50 -11.53
N SER A 244 7.71 17.26 -11.73
CA SER A 244 7.01 16.21 -12.48
C SER A 244 5.68 15.84 -11.79
N TYR A 245 5.71 15.52 -10.49
CA TYR A 245 4.51 15.23 -9.70
C TYR A 245 3.50 16.39 -9.77
N ARG A 246 3.96 17.63 -9.53
CA ARG A 246 3.10 18.82 -9.64
C ARG A 246 2.48 18.97 -11.03
N ARG A 247 3.23 18.70 -12.09
CA ARG A 247 2.74 18.80 -13.46
C ARG A 247 1.64 17.77 -13.70
N GLY A 248 1.88 16.50 -13.36
CA GLY A 248 0.90 15.43 -13.51
C GLY A 248 -0.40 15.74 -12.77
N ILE A 249 -0.31 16.08 -11.48
CA ILE A 249 -1.48 16.38 -10.64
C ILE A 249 -2.23 17.62 -11.15
N LYS A 250 -1.52 18.71 -11.47
CA LYS A 250 -2.18 19.93 -11.97
C LYS A 250 -2.86 19.72 -13.33
N ASN A 251 -2.33 18.84 -14.18
CA ASN A 251 -2.99 18.51 -15.44
C ASN A 251 -4.35 17.84 -15.19
N GLU A 252 -4.41 16.92 -14.22
CA GLU A 252 -5.66 16.27 -13.83
C GLU A 252 -6.64 17.22 -13.13
N LEU A 253 -6.17 18.08 -12.22
CA LEU A 253 -7.02 19.06 -11.51
C LEU A 253 -7.64 20.12 -12.45
N LYS A 254 -6.98 20.42 -13.57
CA LYS A 254 -7.45 21.41 -14.56
C LYS A 254 -8.55 20.89 -15.48
N LYS A 255 -8.79 19.56 -15.51
CA LYS A 255 -9.87 18.97 -16.31
C LYS A 255 -11.22 19.52 -15.83
N GLU A 256 -12.15 19.75 -16.75
CA GLU A 256 -13.43 20.39 -16.44
C GLU A 256 -14.27 19.57 -15.44
N GLU A 257 -14.12 18.26 -15.48
CA GLU A 257 -14.78 17.29 -14.62
C GLU A 257 -14.21 17.28 -13.20
N ASN A 258 -13.00 17.81 -13.01
CA ASN A 258 -12.25 17.72 -11.74
C ASN A 258 -12.10 19.07 -11.03
N ARG A 259 -12.22 20.20 -11.75
CA ARG A 259 -11.90 21.54 -11.24
C ARG A 259 -12.71 22.01 -10.04
N ASN A 260 -13.86 21.38 -9.77
CA ASN A 260 -14.77 21.75 -8.66
C ASN A 260 -14.75 20.74 -7.50
N GLU A 261 -13.90 19.70 -7.56
CA GLU A 261 -13.88 18.62 -6.57
C GLU A 261 -12.90 18.93 -5.44
N ILE A 262 -13.42 19.46 -4.32
CA ILE A 262 -12.63 19.87 -3.14
C ILE A 262 -11.76 18.73 -2.57
N ASN A 263 -12.20 17.48 -2.69
CA ASN A 263 -11.44 16.32 -2.20
C ASN A 263 -10.09 16.19 -2.92
N TYR A 264 -10.04 16.49 -4.23
CA TYR A 264 -8.80 16.42 -4.99
C TYR A 264 -7.81 17.52 -4.58
N PHE A 265 -8.31 18.74 -4.33
CA PHE A 265 -7.46 19.82 -3.83
C PHE A 265 -6.97 19.55 -2.40
N THR A 266 -7.80 18.91 -1.58
CA THR A 266 -7.41 18.46 -0.23
C THR A 266 -6.23 17.50 -0.29
N GLU A 267 -6.31 16.45 -1.10
CA GLU A 267 -5.18 15.52 -1.28
C GLU A 267 -3.98 16.19 -1.96
N TYR A 268 -4.17 17.13 -2.88
CA TYR A 268 -3.06 17.91 -3.44
C TYR A 268 -2.33 18.74 -2.38
N GLY A 269 -3.05 19.33 -1.43
CA GLY A 269 -2.47 20.01 -0.27
C GLY A 269 -1.62 19.06 0.59
N LEU A 270 -2.10 17.84 0.83
CA LEU A 270 -1.35 16.81 1.54
C LEU A 270 -0.10 16.34 0.77
N ILE A 271 -0.17 16.25 -0.56
CA ILE A 271 0.99 15.92 -1.40
C ILE A 271 2.04 17.05 -1.35
N GLU A 272 1.64 18.31 -1.45
CA GLU A 272 2.55 19.46 -1.28
C GLU A 272 3.22 19.46 0.09
N TYR A 273 2.48 19.09 1.14
CA TYR A 273 3.02 18.94 2.48
C TYR A 273 4.07 17.82 2.57
N GLU A 274 3.81 16.64 2.00
CA GLU A 274 4.79 15.54 1.98
C GLU A 274 6.05 15.88 1.15
N MET A 275 5.94 16.75 0.14
CA MET A 275 7.10 17.30 -0.59
C MET A 275 7.89 18.37 0.20
N GLY A 276 7.47 18.72 1.42
CA GLY A 276 8.10 19.75 2.26
C GLY A 276 7.61 21.18 1.97
N GLY A 277 6.61 21.35 1.13
CA GLY A 277 6.06 22.65 0.73
C GLY A 277 5.00 23.18 1.68
N ARG A 278 5.34 23.47 2.96
CA ARG A 278 4.38 23.90 3.99
C ARG A 278 3.50 25.09 3.58
N ALA A 279 4.10 26.18 3.09
CA ALA A 279 3.36 27.37 2.68
C ALA A 279 2.46 27.11 1.45
N THR A 280 2.95 26.30 0.51
CA THR A 280 2.18 25.88 -0.67
C THR A 280 0.99 25.02 -0.26
N ALA A 281 1.19 24.06 0.64
CA ALA A 281 0.13 23.24 1.19
C ALA A 281 -0.94 24.09 1.89
N GLU A 282 -0.53 25.02 2.76
CA GLU A 282 -1.42 25.99 3.43
C GLU A 282 -2.24 26.79 2.40
N ALA A 283 -1.60 27.32 1.35
CA ALA A 283 -2.30 28.05 0.30
C ALA A 283 -3.33 27.18 -0.46
N VAL A 284 -3.00 25.91 -0.72
CA VAL A 284 -3.92 24.96 -1.37
C VAL A 284 -5.12 24.66 -0.45
N PHE A 285 -4.90 24.41 0.84
CA PHE A 285 -5.98 24.17 1.80
C PHE A 285 -6.89 25.38 1.98
N VAL A 286 -6.32 26.58 2.09
CA VAL A 286 -7.08 27.84 2.16
C VAL A 286 -7.92 28.00 0.88
N GLY A 287 -7.32 27.83 -0.29
CA GLY A 287 -8.05 27.89 -1.56
C GLY A 287 -9.15 26.84 -1.68
N ALA A 288 -8.92 25.61 -1.21
CA ALA A 288 -9.91 24.54 -1.24
C ALA A 288 -11.12 24.83 -0.32
N THR A 289 -10.85 25.37 0.87
CA THR A 289 -11.90 25.68 1.85
C THR A 289 -12.69 26.94 1.49
N GLU A 290 -12.05 27.97 0.93
CA GLU A 290 -12.70 29.22 0.52
C GLU A 290 -13.55 29.06 -0.75
N ASN A 291 -13.08 28.26 -1.71
CA ASN A 291 -13.84 27.96 -2.93
C ASN A 291 -14.81 26.78 -2.79
N SER A 292 -15.15 26.39 -1.55
CA SER A 292 -16.00 25.23 -1.28
C SER A 292 -17.52 25.51 -1.39
N GLU A 293 -17.91 26.68 -1.89
CA GLU A 293 -19.32 27.02 -2.13
C GLU A 293 -19.98 25.97 -3.05
N GLY A 294 -21.12 25.42 -2.63
CA GLY A 294 -21.79 24.31 -3.33
C GLY A 294 -21.27 22.89 -3.03
N ALA A 295 -20.09 22.73 -2.41
CA ALA A 295 -19.58 21.41 -2.02
C ALA A 295 -20.43 20.76 -0.90
N LEU A 296 -20.42 19.43 -0.86
CA LEU A 296 -21.09 18.67 0.21
C LEU A 296 -20.43 18.96 1.55
N ASN A 297 -21.23 18.98 2.61
CA ASN A 297 -20.71 19.22 3.97
C ASN A 297 -19.64 18.19 4.36
N GLY A 298 -19.80 16.92 3.96
CA GLY A 298 -18.80 15.87 4.22
C GLY A 298 -17.41 16.21 3.68
N ASP A 299 -17.35 16.71 2.46
CA ASP A 299 -16.10 17.06 1.77
C ASP A 299 -15.46 18.32 2.38
N ARG A 300 -16.28 19.30 2.79
CA ARG A 300 -15.79 20.48 3.53
C ARG A 300 -15.17 20.09 4.87
N PHE A 301 -15.83 19.19 5.61
CA PHE A 301 -15.30 18.69 6.87
C PHE A 301 -14.01 17.91 6.68
N TYR A 302 -13.90 17.11 5.61
CA TYR A 302 -12.65 16.44 5.27
C TYR A 302 -11.51 17.43 5.04
N ALA A 303 -11.71 18.44 4.20
CA ALA A 303 -10.70 19.47 3.93
C ALA A 303 -10.21 20.16 5.21
N VAL A 304 -11.15 20.58 6.06
CA VAL A 304 -10.86 21.28 7.32
C VAL A 304 -10.20 20.37 8.34
N VAL A 305 -10.63 19.11 8.47
CA VAL A 305 -10.03 18.15 9.39
C VAL A 305 -8.62 17.79 8.94
N SER A 306 -8.38 17.54 7.66
CA SER A 306 -7.03 17.28 7.14
C SER A 306 -6.10 18.49 7.34
N PHE A 307 -6.61 19.70 7.15
CA PHE A 307 -5.85 20.92 7.41
C PHE A 307 -5.54 21.12 8.91
N CYS A 308 -6.52 20.83 9.76
CA CYS A 308 -6.35 20.80 11.21
C CYS A 308 -5.31 19.75 11.65
N GLU A 309 -5.37 18.53 11.12
CA GLU A 309 -4.42 17.45 11.39
C GLU A 309 -2.99 17.83 10.98
N MET A 310 -2.82 18.53 9.84
CA MET A 310 -1.53 19.10 9.43
C MET A 310 -1.00 20.08 10.49
N TRP A 311 -1.82 21.03 10.96
CA TRP A 311 -1.40 21.98 12.00
C TRP A 311 -1.08 21.32 13.34
N LEU A 312 -1.87 20.33 13.75
CA LEU A 312 -1.60 19.55 14.95
C LEU A 312 -0.26 18.82 14.87
N LYS A 313 0.09 18.28 13.70
CA LYS A 313 1.38 17.61 13.46
C LYS A 313 2.57 18.58 13.55
N GLU A 314 2.37 19.82 13.13
CA GLU A 314 3.31 20.94 13.28
C GLU A 314 3.30 21.58 14.68
N ARG A 315 2.43 21.10 15.60
CA ARG A 315 2.20 21.64 16.95
C ARG A 315 1.66 23.07 16.99
N GLU A 316 1.01 23.52 15.91
CA GLU A 316 0.39 24.84 15.76
C GLU A 316 -1.06 24.83 16.26
N MET A 317 -1.23 24.74 17.58
CA MET A 317 -2.55 24.55 18.21
C MET A 317 -3.54 25.70 17.92
N GLU A 318 -3.06 26.93 17.84
CA GLU A 318 -3.91 28.10 17.54
C GLU A 318 -4.43 28.08 16.10
N LYS A 319 -3.55 27.79 15.12
CA LYS A 319 -3.96 27.63 13.71
C LYS A 319 -4.93 26.47 13.53
N SER A 320 -4.69 25.35 14.24
CA SER A 320 -5.58 24.20 14.27
C SER A 320 -6.98 24.56 14.78
N LEU A 321 -7.06 25.26 15.92
CA LEU A 321 -8.33 25.74 16.46
C LEU A 321 -9.01 26.74 15.53
N GLY A 322 -8.25 27.67 14.94
CA GLY A 322 -8.78 28.65 14.00
C GLY A 322 -9.38 28.02 12.74
N THR A 323 -8.77 26.93 12.25
CA THR A 323 -9.27 26.15 11.12
C THR A 323 -10.65 25.54 11.41
N ILE A 324 -10.82 24.90 12.56
CA ILE A 324 -12.12 24.35 13.00
C ILE A 324 -13.12 25.48 13.29
N SER A 325 -12.65 26.58 13.87
CA SER A 325 -13.48 27.73 14.21
C SER A 325 -14.05 28.42 12.96
N LYS A 326 -13.26 28.58 11.90
CA LYS A 326 -13.70 29.15 10.62
C LYS A 326 -14.85 28.32 10.01
N LEU A 327 -14.75 26.99 10.04
CA LEU A 327 -15.83 26.11 9.55
C LEU A 327 -17.11 26.22 10.38
N THR A 328 -17.00 26.31 11.71
CA THR A 328 -18.14 26.18 12.62
C THR A 328 -18.87 27.49 12.90
N ILE A 329 -18.13 28.60 12.98
CA ILE A 329 -18.66 29.93 13.34
C ILE A 329 -18.15 31.06 12.43
N GLY A 330 -17.29 30.78 11.43
CA GLY A 330 -16.79 31.80 10.50
C GLY A 330 -15.71 32.73 11.06
N ILE A 331 -15.09 32.38 12.19
CA ILE A 331 -14.10 33.21 12.89
C ILE A 331 -12.80 32.43 13.04
N GLU A 332 -11.65 33.02 12.69
CA GLU A 332 -10.35 32.34 12.80
C GLU A 332 -9.74 32.42 14.20
N SER A 333 -10.02 33.48 14.96
CA SER A 333 -9.44 33.70 16.30
C SER A 333 -10.55 33.79 17.35
N PRO A 334 -11.09 32.65 17.84
CA PRO A 334 -12.23 32.66 18.75
C PRO A 334 -11.84 33.06 20.18
N ASP A 335 -12.66 33.90 20.81
CA ASP A 335 -12.60 34.19 22.25
C ASP A 335 -13.07 32.98 23.11
N ASN A 336 -13.00 33.10 24.43
CA ASN A 336 -13.37 31.99 25.33
C ASN A 336 -14.85 31.58 25.23
N HIS A 337 -15.77 32.52 24.98
CA HIS A 337 -17.19 32.20 24.81
C HIS A 337 -17.44 31.51 23.46
N GLN A 338 -16.82 32.03 22.40
CA GLN A 338 -16.85 31.47 21.06
C GLN A 338 -16.24 30.06 21.02
N LYS A 339 -15.15 29.82 21.75
CA LYS A 339 -14.58 28.47 21.93
C LYS A 339 -15.60 27.47 22.46
N LEU A 340 -16.41 27.84 23.45
CA LEU A 340 -17.48 26.96 23.97
C LEU A 340 -18.62 26.77 22.96
N LEU A 341 -18.95 27.81 22.20
CA LEU A 341 -19.96 27.73 21.15
C LEU A 341 -19.56 26.77 20.02
N ILE A 342 -18.28 26.75 19.63
CA ILE A 342 -17.72 25.80 18.65
C ILE A 342 -17.99 24.37 19.09
N ILE A 343 -17.63 24.03 20.34
CA ILE A 343 -17.85 22.68 20.89
C ILE A 343 -19.32 22.31 20.88
N LYS A 344 -20.18 23.22 21.34
CA LYS A 344 -21.63 22.97 21.37
C LYS A 344 -22.17 22.66 19.97
N LYS A 345 -21.83 23.48 18.96
CA LYS A 345 -22.27 23.25 17.57
C LYS A 345 -21.78 21.91 17.01
N LEU A 346 -20.53 21.54 17.27
CA LEU A 346 -19.97 20.26 16.82
C LEU A 346 -20.65 19.08 17.51
N GLN A 347 -20.93 19.19 18.81
CA GLN A 347 -21.65 18.17 19.57
C GLN A 347 -23.09 18.00 19.10
N ASP A 348 -23.81 19.10 18.86
CA ASP A 348 -25.19 19.07 18.35
C ASP A 348 -25.23 18.41 16.96
N LEU A 349 -24.30 18.78 16.05
CA LEU A 349 -24.20 18.18 14.73
C LEU A 349 -23.86 16.69 14.80
N GLN A 350 -22.88 16.31 15.64
CA GLN A 350 -22.52 14.91 15.85
C GLN A 350 -23.71 14.12 16.39
N ALA A 351 -24.43 14.64 17.38
CA ALA A 351 -25.59 13.96 17.96
C ALA A 351 -26.67 13.69 16.91
N ASN A 352 -26.93 14.65 16.02
CA ASN A 352 -27.89 14.51 14.93
C ASN A 352 -27.47 13.41 13.93
N LEU A 353 -26.20 13.40 13.51
CA LEU A 353 -25.69 12.38 12.59
C LEU A 353 -25.70 10.99 13.23
N VAL A 354 -25.23 10.88 14.48
CA VAL A 354 -25.23 9.61 15.23
C VAL A 354 -26.65 9.07 15.41
N ALA A 355 -27.66 9.93 15.61
CA ALA A 355 -29.05 9.49 15.75
C ALA A 355 -29.59 8.79 14.50
N VAL A 356 -29.09 9.16 13.31
CA VAL A 356 -29.44 8.55 12.02
C VAL A 356 -28.58 7.32 11.78
N GLU A 357 -27.26 7.50 11.78
CA GLU A 357 -26.26 6.52 11.34
C GLU A 357 -26.17 5.27 12.21
N LYS A 358 -26.58 5.36 13.49
CA LYS A 358 -26.61 4.18 14.39
C LYS A 358 -27.60 3.09 13.98
N ASN A 359 -28.51 3.39 13.04
CA ASN A 359 -29.48 2.43 12.51
C ASN A 359 -29.12 2.02 11.06
N SER A 360 -27.98 2.47 10.54
CA SER A 360 -27.50 2.12 9.22
C SER A 360 -26.70 0.82 9.29
N GLU A 361 -27.11 -0.17 8.52
CA GLU A 361 -26.46 -1.49 8.51
C GLU A 361 -25.49 -1.64 7.32
N GLU A 362 -25.86 -1.10 6.17
CA GLU A 362 -25.12 -1.27 4.92
C GLU A 362 -24.06 -0.17 4.70
N MET A 363 -23.05 -0.49 3.91
CA MET A 363 -22.01 0.45 3.52
C MET A 363 -21.51 0.13 2.11
N ASP A 364 -21.66 1.10 1.20
CA ASP A 364 -21.15 1.00 -0.16
C ASP A 364 -19.62 1.02 -0.17
N LYS A 365 -18.99 0.31 -1.12
CA LYS A 365 -17.53 0.25 -1.23
C LYS A 365 -16.91 1.62 -1.54
N GLU A 366 -17.61 2.44 -2.31
CA GLU A 366 -17.25 3.82 -2.57
C GLU A 366 -17.15 4.64 -1.28
N ALA A 367 -18.06 4.42 -0.33
CA ALA A 367 -18.09 5.14 0.95
C ALA A 367 -16.92 4.73 1.88
N ILE A 368 -16.29 3.58 1.66
CA ILE A 368 -15.12 3.14 2.43
C ILE A 368 -13.86 3.87 1.97
N ILE A 369 -13.77 4.21 0.68
CA ILE A 369 -12.61 4.89 0.08
C ILE A 369 -12.73 6.40 0.21
N LEU A 370 -13.92 6.94 0.02
CA LEU A 370 -14.17 8.39 0.07
C LEU A 370 -14.23 8.90 1.51
N PRO A 371 -13.99 10.20 1.74
CA PRO A 371 -14.11 10.80 3.06
C PRO A 371 -15.52 10.64 3.66
N ASP A 372 -15.61 10.05 4.85
CA ASP A 372 -16.88 9.82 5.53
C ASP A 372 -17.30 11.03 6.39
N TYR A 373 -18.53 11.50 6.19
CA TYR A 373 -19.04 12.71 6.85
C TYR A 373 -19.12 12.56 8.36
N LEU A 374 -19.71 11.47 8.87
CA LEU A 374 -19.84 11.23 10.31
C LEU A 374 -18.46 11.16 10.96
N VAL A 375 -17.53 10.40 10.38
CA VAL A 375 -16.16 10.26 10.88
C VAL A 375 -15.45 11.60 10.92
N ASN A 376 -15.58 12.44 9.89
CA ASN A 376 -14.94 13.75 9.88
C ASN A 376 -15.57 14.72 10.90
N VAL A 377 -16.88 14.66 11.12
CA VAL A 377 -17.53 15.43 12.20
C VAL A 377 -17.05 14.95 13.58
N ILE A 378 -16.95 13.64 13.79
CA ILE A 378 -16.40 13.07 15.04
C ILE A 378 -14.96 13.53 15.26
N LYS A 379 -14.11 13.50 14.23
CA LYS A 379 -12.75 14.01 14.29
C LYS A 379 -12.71 15.50 14.64
N ALA A 380 -13.49 16.33 13.94
CA ALA A 380 -13.56 17.76 14.22
C ALA A 380 -13.99 18.04 15.67
N ASN A 381 -14.98 17.32 16.18
CA ASN A 381 -15.43 17.44 17.56
C ASN A 381 -14.35 16.96 18.55
N ALA A 382 -13.69 15.85 18.28
CA ALA A 382 -12.62 15.32 19.13
C ALA A 382 -11.42 16.29 19.23
N TYR A 383 -10.96 16.82 18.09
CA TYR A 383 -9.89 17.82 18.07
C TYR A 383 -10.33 19.15 18.68
N GLY A 384 -11.57 19.59 18.44
CA GLY A 384 -12.15 20.75 19.11
C GLY A 384 -12.12 20.58 20.63
N LEU A 385 -12.62 19.45 21.16
CA LEU A 385 -12.60 19.14 22.59
C LEU A 385 -11.17 19.10 23.14
N PHE A 386 -10.23 18.54 22.39
CA PHE A 386 -8.82 18.53 22.76
C PHE A 386 -8.26 19.96 22.90
N LEU A 387 -8.50 20.82 21.90
CA LEU A 387 -7.95 22.19 21.83
C LEU A 387 -8.60 23.16 22.81
N VAL A 388 -9.90 23.00 23.10
CA VAL A 388 -10.69 23.93 23.93
C VAL A 388 -10.82 23.45 25.38
N LYS A 389 -10.91 22.14 25.59
CA LYS A 389 -11.15 21.53 26.90
C LYS A 389 -9.95 20.69 27.31
N SER A 390 -9.99 19.40 27.05
CA SER A 390 -8.93 18.46 27.40
C SER A 390 -9.04 17.18 26.57
N VAL A 391 -7.92 16.46 26.44
CA VAL A 391 -7.92 15.11 25.84
C VAL A 391 -8.90 14.17 26.54
N LYS A 392 -9.07 14.30 27.87
CA LYS A 392 -9.95 13.42 28.65
C LYS A 392 -11.40 13.51 28.18
N GLU A 393 -11.88 14.72 27.88
CA GLU A 393 -13.24 14.92 27.34
C GLU A 393 -13.41 14.29 25.97
N ALA A 394 -12.42 14.44 25.09
CA ALA A 394 -12.42 13.79 23.78
C ALA A 394 -12.44 12.25 23.90
N LEU A 395 -11.65 11.68 24.81
CA LEU A 395 -11.63 10.22 25.06
C LEU A 395 -12.94 9.71 25.67
N ASN A 396 -13.58 10.47 26.56
CA ASN A 396 -14.90 10.11 27.10
C ASN A 396 -15.95 10.05 25.98
N MET A 397 -15.91 11.00 25.05
CA MET A 397 -16.77 10.99 23.87
C MET A 397 -16.51 9.75 23.00
N MET A 398 -15.24 9.38 22.77
CA MET A 398 -14.90 8.16 22.02
C MET A 398 -15.49 6.91 22.68
N GLN A 399 -15.38 6.78 24.00
CA GLN A 399 -15.92 5.64 24.74
C GLN A 399 -17.45 5.56 24.64
N TYR A 400 -18.14 6.69 24.65
CA TYR A 400 -19.58 6.74 24.41
C TYR A 400 -19.92 6.25 23.00
N LEU A 401 -19.28 6.80 21.96
CA LEU A 401 -19.57 6.44 20.57
C LEU A 401 -19.32 4.96 20.27
N LYS A 402 -18.27 4.36 20.86
CA LYS A 402 -18.00 2.91 20.73
C LYS A 402 -19.12 2.04 21.31
N ARG A 403 -19.87 2.54 22.31
CA ARG A 403 -21.03 1.84 22.87
C ARG A 403 -22.30 2.05 22.05
N VAL A 404 -22.34 3.08 21.20
CA VAL A 404 -23.45 3.33 20.27
C VAL A 404 -23.32 2.42 19.06
N PHE A 405 -22.16 2.42 18.40
CA PHE A 405 -21.92 1.64 17.19
C PHE A 405 -21.48 0.21 17.52
N ILE A 406 -22.27 -0.58 18.25
CA ILE A 406 -21.85 -1.92 18.76
C ILE A 406 -22.14 -3.09 17.84
N GLU A 407 -23.09 -2.93 16.93
CA GLU A 407 -23.51 -4.00 16.01
C GLU A 407 -22.38 -4.42 15.07
N LYS A 408 -22.45 -5.66 14.57
CA LYS A 408 -21.42 -6.24 13.69
C LYS A 408 -21.75 -6.07 12.20
N ASN A 409 -22.55 -5.06 11.87
CA ASN A 409 -22.85 -4.69 10.49
C ASN A 409 -21.67 -3.90 9.87
N PRO A 410 -21.53 -3.85 8.53
CA PRO A 410 -20.44 -3.14 7.85
C PRO A 410 -20.24 -1.69 8.31
N ARG A 411 -21.32 -0.91 8.46
CA ARG A 411 -21.24 0.50 8.84
C ARG A 411 -20.67 0.69 10.25
N HIS A 412 -21.18 -0.07 11.22
CA HIS A 412 -20.73 0.00 12.61
C HIS A 412 -19.29 -0.48 12.75
N LEU A 413 -18.90 -1.54 12.03
CA LEU A 413 -17.52 -2.00 12.02
C LEU A 413 -16.57 -0.92 11.48
N PHE A 414 -16.91 -0.28 10.37
CA PHE A 414 -16.12 0.83 9.83
C PHE A 414 -16.00 1.99 10.82
N VAL A 415 -17.12 2.45 11.39
CA VAL A 415 -17.10 3.56 12.37
C VAL A 415 -16.30 3.19 13.61
N GLN A 416 -16.48 1.99 14.17
CA GLN A 416 -15.69 1.52 15.31
C GLN A 416 -14.20 1.53 15.00
N GLU A 417 -13.80 0.99 13.85
CA GLU A 417 -12.42 0.92 13.42
C GLU A 417 -11.79 2.33 13.40
N ARG A 418 -12.49 3.30 12.79
CA ARG A 418 -12.08 4.71 12.76
C ARG A 418 -12.03 5.37 14.15
N LEU A 419 -12.93 5.00 15.07
CA LEU A 419 -12.89 5.47 16.46
C LEU A 419 -11.66 4.93 17.22
N HIS A 420 -11.22 3.70 16.94
CA HIS A 420 -9.98 3.16 17.52
C HIS A 420 -8.74 3.90 17.00
N GLU A 421 -8.68 4.21 15.72
CA GLU A 421 -7.59 5.00 15.15
C GLU A 421 -7.52 6.42 15.76
N LEU A 422 -8.68 7.08 15.89
CA LEU A 422 -8.77 8.41 16.49
C LEU A 422 -8.40 8.40 17.98
N GLU A 423 -8.84 7.40 18.75
CA GLU A 423 -8.43 7.25 20.15
C GLU A 423 -6.92 7.11 20.28
N ALA A 424 -6.28 6.29 19.42
CA ALA A 424 -4.83 6.13 19.42
C ALA A 424 -4.12 7.47 19.13
N ASN A 425 -4.64 8.25 18.17
CA ASN A 425 -4.12 9.58 17.85
C ASN A 425 -4.28 10.60 18.99
N LEU A 426 -5.41 10.59 19.70
CA LEU A 426 -5.63 11.49 20.85
C LEU A 426 -4.70 11.18 22.03
N GLU A 427 -4.44 9.90 22.31
CA GLU A 427 -3.50 9.51 23.38
C GLU A 427 -2.05 9.91 23.07
N ILE A 428 -1.67 9.96 21.78
CA ILE A 428 -0.38 10.54 21.34
C ILE A 428 -0.33 12.03 21.66
N LEU A 429 -1.34 12.79 21.24
CA LEU A 429 -1.43 14.24 21.48
C LEU A 429 -1.41 14.59 22.97
N ARG A 430 -1.87 13.68 23.83
CA ARG A 430 -1.79 13.82 25.30
C ARG A 430 -0.37 13.84 25.86
N GLY A 431 0.63 13.38 25.10
CA GLY A 431 2.00 13.24 25.55
C GLY A 431 2.25 12.04 26.48
N CYS A 432 1.24 11.19 26.74
CA CYS A 432 1.37 10.00 27.58
C CYS A 432 1.86 8.76 26.81
N GLY A 433 2.04 8.87 25.49
CA GLY A 433 2.21 7.71 24.61
C GLY A 433 0.92 6.90 24.48
N ARG A 434 0.88 5.99 23.49
CA ARG A 434 -0.29 5.14 23.23
C ARG A 434 -0.48 4.11 24.36
N LYS A 435 -1.72 3.89 24.80
CA LYS A 435 -2.03 2.77 25.70
C LYS A 435 -1.96 1.45 24.94
N PHE A 436 -0.88 0.69 25.18
CA PHE A 436 -0.62 -0.59 24.51
C PHE A 436 -1.83 -1.53 24.57
N ASP A 437 -2.43 -1.74 25.74
CA ASP A 437 -3.52 -2.71 25.90
C ASP A 437 -4.77 -2.36 25.08
N SER A 438 -5.10 -1.07 24.97
CA SER A 438 -6.22 -0.59 24.14
C SER A 438 -5.95 -0.84 22.66
N CYS A 439 -4.72 -0.53 22.19
CA CYS A 439 -4.32 -0.80 20.81
C CYS A 439 -4.27 -2.31 20.51
N ALA A 440 -3.77 -3.13 21.45
CA ALA A 440 -3.67 -4.57 21.29
C ALA A 440 -5.05 -5.24 21.15
N GLU A 441 -6.05 -4.83 21.95
CA GLU A 441 -7.41 -5.34 21.81
C GLU A 441 -8.06 -4.86 20.51
N ALA A 442 -7.78 -3.62 20.08
CA ALA A 442 -8.27 -3.09 18.81
C ALA A 442 -7.71 -3.88 17.61
N VAL A 443 -6.39 -4.13 17.58
CA VAL A 443 -5.73 -4.92 16.53
C VAL A 443 -6.25 -6.35 16.47
N LYS A 444 -6.58 -6.96 17.61
CA LYS A 444 -7.20 -8.29 17.65
C LYS A 444 -8.60 -8.32 17.02
N TYR A 445 -9.36 -7.23 17.12
CA TYR A 445 -10.70 -7.14 16.54
C TYR A 445 -10.69 -6.69 15.07
N PHE A 446 -9.70 -5.87 14.69
CA PHE A 446 -9.43 -5.35 13.35
C PHE A 446 -8.00 -5.71 12.89
N PRO A 447 -7.70 -7.00 12.63
CA PRO A 447 -6.38 -7.47 12.21
C PRO A 447 -5.96 -6.98 10.82
N GLU A 448 -6.89 -6.42 10.04
CA GLU A 448 -6.67 -5.74 8.77
C GLU A 448 -6.00 -4.37 8.99
N ASN A 449 -6.29 -3.70 10.10
CA ASN A 449 -5.98 -2.29 10.27
C ASN A 449 -4.48 -2.04 10.46
N ILE A 450 -3.78 -1.67 9.39
CA ILE A 450 -2.34 -1.46 9.43
C ILE A 450 -1.93 -0.24 10.27
N PHE A 451 -2.80 0.76 10.42
CA PHE A 451 -2.55 1.90 11.30
C PHE A 451 -2.55 1.49 12.77
N LEU A 452 -3.45 0.60 13.19
CA LEU A 452 -3.46 0.08 14.55
C LEU A 452 -2.23 -0.80 14.83
N HIS A 453 -1.75 -1.55 13.83
CA HIS A 453 -0.46 -2.26 13.93
C HIS A 453 0.70 -1.30 14.12
N LYS A 454 0.75 -0.21 13.33
CA LYS A 454 1.71 0.89 13.50
C LYS A 454 1.62 1.47 14.91
N CYS A 455 0.40 1.67 15.41
CA CYS A 455 0.14 2.13 16.76
C CYS A 455 0.78 1.26 17.83
N LEU A 456 0.68 -0.05 17.64
CA LEU A 456 1.17 -1.06 18.57
C LEU A 456 2.71 -1.13 18.62
N ILE A 457 3.39 -0.96 17.49
CA ILE A 457 4.86 -1.10 17.41
C ILE A 457 5.62 0.17 17.81
N GLY A 458 4.99 1.33 17.75
CA GLY A 458 5.67 2.63 17.97
C GLY A 458 6.33 2.80 19.34
N PRO A 459 5.69 2.43 20.47
CA PRO A 459 6.36 2.53 21.76
C PRO A 459 7.48 1.48 21.89
N THR A 460 8.74 1.92 21.77
CA THR A 460 9.95 1.08 21.91
C THR A 460 10.08 0.45 23.30
N SER A 461 9.54 1.12 24.32
CA SER A 461 9.51 0.66 25.72
C SER A 461 8.64 -0.58 25.97
N THR A 462 7.77 -0.96 25.03
CA THR A 462 6.89 -2.13 25.18
C THR A 462 7.73 -3.42 25.27
N PRO A 463 7.55 -4.28 26.29
CA PRO A 463 8.25 -5.55 26.36
C PRO A 463 7.97 -6.44 25.15
N TRP A 464 9.02 -7.01 24.55
CA TRP A 464 8.90 -7.78 23.30
C TRP A 464 7.89 -8.93 23.37
N TYR A 465 7.83 -9.66 24.49
CA TYR A 465 6.90 -10.79 24.64
C TYR A 465 5.43 -10.33 24.57
N LYS A 466 5.10 -9.13 25.07
CA LYS A 466 3.75 -8.54 24.96
C LYS A 466 3.45 -8.18 23.51
N LEU A 467 4.39 -7.51 22.85
CA LEU A 467 4.25 -7.12 21.44
C LEU A 467 4.07 -8.33 20.53
N LYS A 468 4.98 -9.31 20.63
CA LYS A 468 4.88 -10.59 19.91
C LYS A 468 3.55 -11.29 20.22
N GLY A 469 3.15 -11.36 21.49
CA GLY A 469 1.90 -12.00 21.90
C GLY A 469 0.66 -11.35 21.30
N ALA A 470 0.63 -10.02 21.15
CA ALA A 470 -0.48 -9.30 20.52
C ALA A 470 -0.53 -9.53 19.00
N LEU A 471 0.60 -9.40 18.30
CA LEU A 471 0.68 -9.57 16.84
C LEU A 471 0.46 -11.03 16.41
N MET A 472 1.02 -12.00 17.14
CA MET A 472 0.87 -13.42 16.79
C MET A 472 -0.57 -13.92 16.92
N LYS A 473 -1.38 -13.34 17.82
CA LYS A 473 -2.81 -13.68 17.94
C LYS A 473 -3.64 -13.33 16.72
N CYS A 474 -3.21 -12.34 15.93
CA CYS A 474 -3.89 -11.95 14.70
C CYS A 474 -3.59 -12.94 13.58
N SER A 475 -2.39 -13.54 13.59
CA SER A 475 -2.01 -14.59 12.64
C SER A 475 -2.13 -14.18 11.16
N THR A 476 -1.89 -12.90 10.86
CA THR A 476 -1.90 -12.37 9.48
C THR A 476 -0.48 -12.08 8.99
N PRO A 477 -0.24 -12.11 7.66
CA PRO A 477 1.02 -11.68 7.07
C PRO A 477 1.46 -10.27 7.53
N GLN A 478 0.53 -9.33 7.61
CA GLN A 478 0.77 -7.96 8.06
C GLN A 478 1.31 -7.92 9.49
N SER A 479 0.78 -8.73 10.40
CA SER A 479 1.26 -8.77 11.79
C SER A 479 2.71 -9.25 11.89
N ILE A 480 3.12 -10.21 11.05
CA ILE A 480 4.50 -10.72 11.02
C ILE A 480 5.45 -9.70 10.38
N LEU A 481 5.03 -9.06 9.30
CA LEU A 481 5.76 -7.96 8.68
C LEU A 481 5.96 -6.80 9.68
N MET A 482 4.92 -6.43 10.42
CA MET A 482 5.00 -5.38 11.43
C MET A 482 5.84 -5.77 12.65
N LEU A 483 5.91 -7.06 13.01
CA LEU A 483 6.86 -7.54 14.01
C LEU A 483 8.31 -7.39 13.54
N THR A 484 8.56 -7.63 12.24
CA THR A 484 9.87 -7.43 11.61
C THR A 484 10.24 -5.95 11.59
N VAL A 485 9.31 -5.07 11.20
CA VAL A 485 9.47 -3.61 11.27
C VAL A 485 9.78 -3.18 12.70
N ALA A 486 9.05 -3.68 13.70
CA ALA A 486 9.29 -3.33 15.10
C ALA A 486 10.70 -3.67 15.59
N ALA A 487 11.26 -4.82 15.18
CA ALA A 487 12.64 -5.18 15.49
C ALA A 487 13.63 -4.20 14.84
N ARG A 488 13.42 -3.85 13.57
CA ARG A 488 14.27 -2.89 12.84
C ARG A 488 14.22 -1.49 13.43
N THR A 489 13.02 -0.99 13.73
CA THR A 489 12.82 0.33 14.33
C THR A 489 13.47 0.40 15.72
N ARG A 490 13.31 -0.64 16.55
CA ARG A 490 13.99 -0.69 17.86
C ARG A 490 15.50 -0.74 17.74
N HIS A 491 16.02 -1.47 16.75
CA HIS A 491 17.45 -1.49 16.50
C HIS A 491 17.96 -0.11 16.09
N ALA A 492 17.33 0.53 15.11
CA ALA A 492 17.76 1.83 14.62
C ALA A 492 17.63 2.93 15.70
N ALA A 493 16.64 2.83 16.60
CA ALA A 493 16.53 3.72 17.75
C ALA A 493 17.63 3.52 18.82
N HIS A 494 18.30 2.37 18.84
CA HIS A 494 19.33 1.98 19.80
C HIS A 494 20.64 1.54 19.12
N ALA A 495 20.91 2.05 17.92
CA ALA A 495 21.95 1.54 17.02
C ALA A 495 23.37 1.57 17.62
N GLU A 496 23.60 2.44 18.60
CA GLU A 496 24.91 2.64 19.23
C GLU A 496 25.19 1.71 20.43
N GLU A 497 24.18 0.99 20.97
CA GLU A 497 24.31 0.43 22.33
C GLU A 497 24.49 -1.10 22.45
N ASP A 498 24.04 -1.96 21.52
CA ASP A 498 24.23 -3.42 21.67
C ASP A 498 23.92 -4.27 20.41
N GLN A 499 24.94 -4.75 19.69
CA GLN A 499 24.78 -5.69 18.56
C GLN A 499 24.15 -7.03 18.98
N ALA A 500 24.37 -7.49 20.21
CA ALA A 500 23.81 -8.74 20.71
C ALA A 500 22.31 -8.62 20.96
N LEU A 501 21.84 -7.46 21.43
CA LEU A 501 20.42 -7.16 21.57
C LEU A 501 19.70 -7.16 20.21
N HIS A 502 20.31 -6.56 19.19
CA HIS A 502 19.76 -6.58 17.83
C HIS A 502 19.61 -8.01 17.31
N ARG A 503 20.68 -8.81 17.38
CA ARG A 503 20.64 -10.23 16.98
C ARG A 503 19.57 -11.01 17.75
N SER A 504 19.42 -10.74 19.05
CA SER A 504 18.38 -11.36 19.89
C SER A 504 16.97 -11.02 19.41
N GLN A 505 16.70 -9.76 19.03
CA GLN A 505 15.40 -9.36 18.48
C GLN A 505 15.12 -10.04 17.14
N GLN A 506 16.09 -10.08 16.23
CA GLN A 506 15.97 -10.77 14.94
C GLN A 506 15.69 -12.27 15.12
N LEU A 507 16.38 -12.95 16.05
CA LEU A 507 16.12 -14.36 16.38
C LEU A 507 14.69 -14.59 16.92
N ARG A 508 14.14 -13.63 17.67
CA ARG A 508 12.76 -13.71 18.16
C ARG A 508 11.72 -13.51 17.05
N VAL A 509 12.03 -12.67 16.06
CA VAL A 509 11.24 -12.54 14.82
C VAL A 509 11.29 -13.85 14.04
N LEU A 510 12.48 -14.41 13.80
CA LEU A 510 12.65 -15.71 13.15
C LEU A 510 11.85 -16.81 13.85
N THR A 511 11.88 -16.84 15.18
CA THR A 511 11.04 -17.78 15.96
C THR A 511 9.55 -17.59 15.69
N ALA A 512 9.07 -16.35 15.56
CA ALA A 512 7.68 -16.08 15.24
C ALA A 512 7.33 -16.53 13.81
N ILE A 513 8.22 -16.30 12.85
CA ILE A 513 8.07 -16.74 11.46
C ILE A 513 7.97 -18.27 11.40
N ARG A 514 8.87 -18.99 12.07
CA ARG A 514 8.83 -20.46 12.15
C ARG A 514 7.52 -21.00 12.72
N MET A 515 6.88 -20.29 13.63
CA MET A 515 5.57 -20.70 14.17
C MET A 515 4.46 -20.60 13.12
N VAL A 516 4.51 -19.63 12.21
CA VAL A 516 3.47 -19.44 11.18
C VAL A 516 3.76 -20.19 9.88
N THR A 517 5.02 -20.54 9.60
CA THR A 517 5.42 -21.36 8.45
C THR A 517 5.63 -22.84 8.79
N GLY A 518 5.60 -23.21 10.07
CA GLY A 518 5.77 -24.60 10.52
C GLY A 518 4.64 -25.52 10.06
N ALA A 519 4.72 -26.81 10.39
CA ALA A 519 3.77 -27.83 9.91
C ALA A 519 2.30 -27.47 10.17
N ASP A 520 1.98 -26.93 11.36
CA ASP A 520 0.65 -26.51 11.78
C ASP A 520 0.41 -24.99 11.63
N GLY A 521 1.31 -24.30 10.92
CA GLY A 521 1.30 -22.86 10.75
C GLY A 521 0.21 -22.41 9.77
N ILE A 522 -0.64 -21.47 10.19
CA ILE A 522 -1.74 -20.94 9.37
C ILE A 522 -1.28 -20.18 8.12
N LEU A 523 -0.02 -19.70 8.10
CA LEU A 523 0.57 -18.99 6.96
C LEU A 523 1.55 -19.87 6.17
N ARG A 524 1.53 -21.19 6.37
CA ARG A 524 2.40 -22.15 5.68
C ARG A 524 2.23 -22.12 4.15
N LYS A 525 1.05 -21.74 3.65
CA LYS A 525 0.80 -21.57 2.19
C LYS A 525 0.98 -20.13 1.69
N ASN A 526 1.51 -19.23 2.53
CA ASN A 526 1.78 -17.86 2.13
C ASN A 526 3.26 -17.73 1.69
N PRO A 527 3.53 -17.46 0.40
CA PRO A 527 4.90 -17.40 -0.11
C PRO A 527 5.68 -16.23 0.49
N LEU A 528 5.05 -15.08 0.76
CA LEU A 528 5.72 -13.93 1.37
C LEU A 528 6.28 -14.27 2.76
N MET A 529 5.58 -15.08 3.56
CA MET A 529 6.11 -15.54 4.86
C MET A 529 7.34 -16.42 4.71
N TRP A 530 7.36 -17.31 3.72
CA TRP A 530 8.53 -18.13 3.41
C TRP A 530 9.71 -17.31 2.90
N ARG A 531 9.49 -16.27 2.11
CA ARG A 531 10.55 -15.36 1.66
C ARG A 531 11.21 -14.64 2.82
N ILE A 532 10.42 -14.13 3.76
CA ILE A 532 10.95 -13.53 5.00
C ILE A 532 11.68 -14.58 5.84
N HIS A 533 11.17 -15.82 5.90
CA HIS A 533 11.82 -16.92 6.61
C HIS A 533 13.19 -17.24 6.01
N LEU A 534 13.27 -17.46 4.71
CA LEU A 534 14.50 -17.78 3.98
C LEU A 534 15.55 -16.69 4.19
N ARG A 535 15.15 -15.42 4.05
CA ARG A 535 16.03 -14.30 4.31
C ARG A 535 16.50 -14.25 5.77
N SER A 536 15.59 -14.40 6.72
CA SER A 536 15.93 -14.37 8.15
C SER A 536 16.85 -15.54 8.53
N ALA A 537 16.67 -16.71 7.90
CA ALA A 537 17.56 -17.85 8.06
C ALA A 537 18.96 -17.52 7.52
N TYR A 538 19.05 -16.95 6.31
CA TYR A 538 20.32 -16.52 5.72
C TYR A 538 21.08 -15.50 6.56
N GLU A 539 20.39 -14.51 7.13
CA GLU A 539 21.02 -13.46 7.94
C GLU A 539 21.47 -13.95 9.34
N LEU A 540 20.78 -14.93 9.94
CA LEU A 540 20.92 -15.26 11.37
C LEU A 540 21.52 -16.63 11.65
N GLU A 541 21.38 -17.57 10.73
CA GLU A 541 21.80 -18.95 10.93
C GLU A 541 23.23 -19.18 10.47
N ALA A 542 23.89 -20.18 11.06
CA ALA A 542 25.33 -20.38 10.88
C ALA A 542 25.67 -21.20 9.64
N THR A 543 24.70 -21.91 9.03
CA THR A 543 24.98 -22.88 7.96
C THR A 543 24.09 -22.68 6.75
N LEU A 544 24.71 -22.69 5.56
CA LEU A 544 24.01 -22.69 4.27
C LEU A 544 23.03 -23.87 4.14
N HIS A 545 23.32 -24.99 4.82
CA HIS A 545 22.44 -26.15 4.85
C HIS A 545 21.07 -25.86 5.45
N GLN A 546 20.98 -25.03 6.49
CA GLN A 546 19.68 -24.68 7.06
C GLN A 546 18.87 -23.77 6.13
N CYS A 547 19.54 -22.80 5.48
CA CYS A 547 18.91 -21.95 4.46
C CYS A 547 18.35 -22.77 3.31
N ARG A 548 19.13 -23.75 2.84
CA ARG A 548 18.72 -24.73 1.82
C ARG A 548 17.49 -25.53 2.26
N ASN A 549 17.44 -26.01 3.50
CA ASN A 549 16.28 -26.74 4.02
C ASN A 549 15.03 -25.84 4.10
N VAL A 550 15.19 -24.57 4.48
CA VAL A 550 14.10 -23.59 4.48
C VAL A 550 13.60 -23.33 3.06
N LEU A 551 14.52 -23.18 2.09
CA LEU A 551 14.17 -23.00 0.67
C LEU A 551 13.35 -24.20 0.16
N PHE A 552 13.83 -25.44 0.33
CA PHE A 552 13.11 -26.60 -0.17
C PHE A 552 11.76 -26.80 0.54
N ALA A 553 11.67 -26.56 1.85
CA ALA A 553 10.39 -26.55 2.55
C ALA A 553 9.43 -25.49 1.98
N ALA A 554 9.93 -24.31 1.63
CA ALA A 554 9.13 -23.28 0.99
C ALA A 554 8.64 -23.70 -0.40
N LEU A 555 9.50 -24.35 -1.20
CA LEU A 555 9.15 -24.84 -2.53
C LEU A 555 8.18 -26.03 -2.49
N ASP A 556 8.22 -26.87 -1.46
CA ASP A 556 7.22 -27.91 -1.24
C ASP A 556 5.85 -27.30 -0.92
N GLU A 557 5.83 -26.19 -0.17
CA GLU A 557 4.58 -25.55 0.22
C GLU A 557 3.97 -24.66 -0.86
N CYS A 558 4.81 -23.92 -1.57
CA CYS A 558 4.44 -22.90 -2.53
C CYS A 558 5.17 -23.08 -3.88
N PRO A 559 5.10 -24.27 -4.53
CA PRO A 559 5.86 -24.58 -5.75
C PRO A 559 5.50 -23.71 -6.96
N TRP A 560 4.36 -23.03 -6.92
CA TRP A 560 3.90 -22.17 -8.02
C TRP A 560 4.49 -20.76 -7.98
N ASN A 561 5.16 -20.37 -6.88
CA ASN A 561 5.60 -19.00 -6.70
C ASN A 561 7.04 -18.80 -7.17
N LYS A 562 7.21 -18.17 -8.34
CA LYS A 562 8.51 -17.88 -8.97
C LYS A 562 9.47 -17.11 -8.06
N SER A 563 8.96 -16.21 -7.23
CA SER A 563 9.84 -15.37 -6.38
C SER A 563 10.63 -16.16 -5.34
N LEU A 564 10.14 -17.32 -4.91
CA LEU A 564 10.92 -18.22 -4.04
C LEU A 564 12.14 -18.82 -4.74
N TYR A 565 12.03 -19.10 -6.05
CA TYR A 565 13.15 -19.58 -6.85
C TYR A 565 14.19 -18.48 -7.06
N LEU A 566 13.75 -17.25 -7.31
CA LEU A 566 14.64 -16.10 -7.43
C LEU A 566 15.33 -15.77 -6.10
N ASP A 567 14.63 -15.89 -4.97
CA ASP A 567 15.25 -15.76 -3.64
C ASP A 567 16.23 -16.92 -3.39
N GLY A 568 15.92 -18.13 -3.85
CA GLY A 568 16.83 -19.28 -3.81
C GLY A 568 18.13 -19.02 -4.59
N ALA A 569 18.05 -18.41 -5.76
CA ALA A 569 19.22 -17.99 -6.55
C ALA A 569 20.10 -16.96 -5.81
N VAL A 570 19.50 -16.12 -4.95
CA VAL A 570 20.23 -15.15 -4.10
C VAL A 570 20.88 -15.83 -2.90
N TYR A 571 20.11 -16.57 -2.11
CA TYR A 571 20.53 -17.05 -0.79
C TYR A 571 21.19 -18.44 -0.82
N VAL A 572 20.93 -19.23 -1.87
CA VAL A 572 21.40 -20.61 -2.04
C VAL A 572 21.91 -20.82 -3.48
N PRO A 573 22.89 -20.01 -3.97
CA PRO A 573 23.28 -19.97 -5.38
C PRO A 573 23.84 -21.28 -5.95
N HIS A 574 24.29 -22.19 -5.09
CA HIS A 574 24.78 -23.52 -5.48
C HIS A 574 23.67 -24.44 -6.01
N GLU A 575 22.41 -24.15 -5.69
CA GLU A 575 21.25 -24.89 -6.21
C GLU A 575 20.67 -24.25 -7.48
N LEU A 576 21.28 -23.19 -8.03
CA LEU A 576 20.69 -22.42 -9.13
C LEU A 576 20.30 -23.29 -10.34
N THR A 577 21.18 -24.18 -10.79
CA THR A 577 20.88 -25.07 -11.93
C THR A 577 19.66 -25.93 -11.65
N GLN A 578 19.58 -26.55 -10.47
CA GLN A 578 18.40 -27.31 -10.06
C GLN A 578 17.14 -26.44 -9.99
N LEU A 579 17.26 -25.20 -9.50
CA LEU A 579 16.14 -24.26 -9.44
C LEU A 579 15.64 -23.85 -10.83
N GLN A 580 16.55 -23.65 -11.80
CA GLN A 580 16.21 -23.37 -13.20
C GLN A 580 15.49 -24.56 -13.84
N ASP A 581 15.99 -25.79 -13.63
CA ASP A 581 15.32 -27.00 -14.09
C ASP A 581 13.90 -27.12 -13.51
N LEU A 582 13.73 -26.85 -12.22
CA LEU A 582 12.44 -26.88 -11.56
C LEU A 582 11.48 -25.78 -12.06
N ILE A 583 11.99 -24.58 -12.37
CA ILE A 583 11.19 -23.50 -13.00
C ILE A 583 10.62 -24.01 -14.33
N ILE A 584 11.45 -24.63 -15.16
CA ILE A 584 11.07 -25.17 -16.47
C ILE A 584 10.09 -26.34 -16.30
N GLU A 585 10.39 -27.31 -15.43
CA GLU A 585 9.55 -28.49 -15.16
C GLU A 585 8.14 -28.08 -14.70
N LYS A 586 8.06 -27.08 -13.83
CA LYS A 586 6.79 -26.57 -13.29
C LYS A 586 6.09 -25.55 -14.19
N GLN A 587 6.65 -25.28 -15.37
CA GLN A 587 6.12 -24.30 -16.32
C GLN A 587 5.96 -22.90 -15.71
N LEU A 588 6.86 -22.54 -14.79
CA LEU A 588 6.97 -21.17 -14.31
C LEU A 588 7.70 -20.35 -15.37
N ARG A 589 7.44 -19.04 -15.39
CA ARG A 589 8.07 -18.18 -16.40
C ARG A 589 9.57 -18.06 -16.14
N ILE A 590 10.38 -18.38 -17.14
CA ILE A 590 11.80 -18.01 -17.24
C ILE A 590 11.95 -17.04 -18.42
N TYR A 591 12.55 -15.88 -18.20
CA TYR A 591 12.77 -14.88 -19.26
C TYR A 591 14.16 -14.97 -19.87
N ALA A 592 15.16 -15.31 -19.07
CA ALA A 592 16.53 -15.46 -19.50
C ALA A 592 16.89 -16.95 -19.51
N LEU A 593 16.91 -17.56 -20.69
CA LEU A 593 17.32 -18.96 -20.80
C LEU A 593 18.82 -19.06 -20.52
N PRO A 594 19.27 -20.01 -19.67
CA PRO A 594 20.70 -20.14 -19.35
C PRO A 594 21.58 -20.28 -20.60
N GLU A 595 21.13 -21.07 -21.58
CA GLU A 595 21.85 -21.34 -22.82
C GLU A 595 21.95 -20.08 -23.71
N GLU A 596 20.90 -19.26 -23.74
CA GLU A 596 20.89 -17.97 -24.45
C GLU A 596 21.94 -17.02 -23.87
N LEU A 597 22.00 -16.93 -22.53
CA LEU A 597 22.96 -16.04 -21.86
C LEU A 597 24.42 -16.47 -22.04
N GLU A 598 24.67 -17.77 -22.13
CA GLU A 598 26.01 -18.29 -22.44
C GLU A 598 26.48 -17.84 -23.82
N ILE A 599 25.58 -17.88 -24.81
CA ILE A 599 25.86 -17.40 -26.17
C ILE A 599 26.14 -15.89 -26.15
N LEU A 600 25.21 -15.10 -25.60
CA LEU A 600 25.33 -13.64 -25.54
C LEU A 600 26.62 -13.18 -24.83
N ARG A 601 27.02 -13.88 -23.76
CA ARG A 601 28.28 -13.59 -23.06
C ARG A 601 29.52 -13.99 -23.87
N SER A 602 29.43 -15.02 -24.70
CA SER A 602 30.56 -15.52 -25.49
C SER A 602 30.82 -14.67 -26.74
N GLU A 603 29.79 -14.08 -27.33
CA GLU A 603 29.88 -13.24 -28.54
C GLU A 603 30.52 -11.86 -28.25
N ASP A 604 30.40 -11.33 -27.02
CA ASP A 604 31.14 -10.13 -26.57
C ASP A 604 32.67 -10.35 -26.45
N GLY A 605 33.15 -11.58 -26.62
CA GLY A 605 34.58 -11.92 -26.68
C GLY A 605 35.22 -11.84 -28.07
N GLY A 606 34.44 -11.62 -29.13
CA GLY A 606 34.98 -11.58 -30.49
C GLY A 606 33.95 -11.23 -31.57
N GLU A 607 34.16 -10.05 -32.17
CA GLU A 607 33.68 -9.67 -33.50
C GLU A 607 32.17 -9.38 -33.67
N LEU A 608 31.76 -8.17 -33.28
CA LEU A 608 30.91 -7.31 -34.12
C LEU A 608 31.43 -5.85 -34.05
N LEU A 609 32.49 -5.57 -34.83
CA LEU A 609 32.91 -4.24 -35.25
C LEU A 609 32.80 -4.13 -36.77
#